data_AF-A0A535DQH3-F1
#
_entry.id   AF-A0A535DQH3-F1
#
_cell.length_a   1.000
_cell.length_b   1.000
_cell.length_c   1.000
_cell.angle_alpha   90.00
_cell.angle_beta   90.00
_cell.angle_gamma   90.00
#
_symmetry.space_group_name_H-M   'P 1'
#
loop_
_entity.id
_entity.type
_entity.pdbx_description
1 polymer ?
#
loop_
_entity_poly.entity_id
_entity_poly.type
_entity_poly.pdbx_seq_one_letter_code
_entity_poly.pdbx_strand_id
1 'polypeptide(L)'
;KERVISSPQGAEIAVRPDLEVINFCANNYLGLSDDPRVLAAAHAALDRWGYGMSSVRFICGTQDIHKELEDRLTRFLGTEDTILYGSCFDANGGLFETLLGEEDAVISDALNHASIIDGVRLSKAKRFRYANNDMADVERQLKDAASSR
;
A
#
# COMPACT_ATOMS: atom_id res chain seq x y z
N LYS A 1 -16.34 20.31 -1.93
CA LYS A 1 -17.36 19.46 -2.58
C LYS A 1 -16.63 18.54 -3.54
N GLU A 2 -16.95 17.25 -3.53
CA GLU A 2 -16.31 16.26 -4.39
C GLU A 2 -16.71 16.46 -5.86
N ARG A 3 -15.83 16.06 -6.78
CA ARG A 3 -16.11 15.99 -8.22
C ARG A 3 -16.35 14.53 -8.59
N VAL A 4 -17.49 14.23 -9.20
CA VAL A 4 -17.87 12.87 -9.58
C VAL A 4 -17.32 12.57 -10.97
N ILE A 5 -16.70 11.41 -11.16
CA ILE A 5 -16.31 10.88 -12.47
C ILE A 5 -17.39 9.90 -12.91
N SER A 6 -17.88 10.04 -14.15
CA SER A 6 -18.96 9.21 -14.73
C SER A 6 -18.50 8.31 -15.88
N SER A 7 -17.20 8.23 -16.12
CA SER A 7 -16.56 7.31 -17.07
C SER A 7 -15.62 6.34 -16.33
N PRO A 8 -15.13 5.28 -17.00
CA PRO A 8 -13.92 4.58 -16.54
C PRO A 8 -12.74 5.54 -16.38
N GLN A 9 -11.72 5.09 -15.64
CA GLN A 9 -10.50 5.86 -15.40
C GLN A 9 -9.58 5.81 -16.62
N GLY A 10 -9.13 6.97 -17.11
CA GLY A 10 -8.29 7.09 -18.29
C GLY A 10 -7.60 8.44 -18.40
N ALA A 11 -6.90 8.67 -19.50
CA ALA A 11 -6.33 9.99 -19.81
C ALA A 11 -7.45 11.02 -20.05
N GLU A 12 -8.53 10.61 -20.70
CA GLU A 12 -9.76 11.38 -20.87
C GLU A 12 -10.85 10.81 -19.95
N ILE A 13 -11.50 11.67 -19.18
CA ILE A 13 -12.56 11.28 -18.24
C ILE A 13 -13.77 12.21 -18.36
N ALA A 14 -14.96 11.67 -18.16
CA ALA A 14 -16.17 12.45 -18.01
C ALA A 14 -16.38 12.82 -16.53
N VAL A 15 -16.46 14.11 -16.23
CA VAL A 15 -16.80 14.61 -14.87
C VAL A 15 -18.27 15.04 -14.75
N ARG A 16 -18.96 15.12 -15.90
CA ARG A 16 -20.41 15.29 -16.08
C ARG A 16 -20.80 14.70 -17.46
N PRO A 17 -22.09 14.43 -17.73
CA PRO A 17 -22.53 13.90 -19.02
C PRO A 17 -22.12 14.73 -20.26
N ASP A 18 -21.87 16.03 -20.06
CA ASP A 18 -21.55 17.01 -21.09
C ASP A 18 -20.13 17.59 -20.97
N LEU A 19 -19.28 17.04 -20.09
CA LEU A 19 -17.94 17.57 -19.83
C LEU A 19 -16.89 16.46 -19.71
N GLU A 20 -16.12 16.30 -20.78
CA GLU A 20 -14.90 15.52 -20.85
C GLU A 20 -13.67 16.40 -20.57
N VAL A 21 -12.71 15.87 -19.83
CA VAL A 21 -11.47 16.56 -19.46
C VAL A 21 -10.28 15.60 -19.50
N ILE A 22 -9.08 16.15 -19.66
CA ILE A 22 -7.83 15.39 -19.53
C ILE A 22 -7.46 15.27 -18.05
N ASN A 23 -7.24 14.06 -17.56
CA ASN A 23 -6.92 13.76 -16.18
C ASN A 23 -5.40 13.78 -15.91
N PHE A 24 -4.92 14.84 -15.25
CA PHE A 24 -3.52 14.98 -14.83
C PHE A 24 -3.27 14.74 -13.33
N CYS A 25 -4.26 14.20 -12.60
CA CYS A 25 -4.17 14.04 -11.14
C CYS A 25 -4.56 12.63 -10.66
N ALA A 26 -4.36 11.60 -11.47
CA ALA A 26 -4.55 10.21 -11.08
C ALA A 26 -3.21 9.49 -10.83
N ASN A 27 -3.27 8.45 -10.01
CA ASN A 27 -2.15 7.52 -9.79
C ASN A 27 -2.10 6.41 -10.86
N ASN A 28 -2.75 6.60 -12.01
CA ASN A 28 -2.83 5.61 -13.09
C ASN A 28 -1.59 5.70 -14.03
N TYR A 29 -0.40 5.57 -13.46
CA TYR A 29 0.87 5.85 -14.14
C TYR A 29 1.08 5.04 -15.43
N LEU A 30 0.61 3.78 -15.45
CA LEU A 30 0.78 2.86 -16.57
C LEU A 30 -0.48 2.73 -17.44
N GLY A 31 -1.55 3.48 -17.13
CA GLY A 31 -2.81 3.40 -17.90
C GLY A 31 -3.59 2.09 -17.72
N LEU A 32 -3.35 1.33 -16.66
CA LEU A 32 -3.91 -0.03 -16.49
C LEU A 32 -5.30 -0.07 -15.85
N SER A 33 -5.81 1.05 -15.33
CA SER A 33 -7.11 1.08 -14.62
C SER A 33 -8.33 0.67 -15.46
N ASP A 34 -8.27 0.77 -16.78
CA ASP A 34 -9.31 0.34 -17.72
C ASP A 34 -8.72 -0.49 -18.88
N ASP A 35 -7.58 -1.16 -18.64
CA ASP A 35 -6.93 -1.98 -19.68
C ASP A 35 -7.78 -3.24 -19.97
N PRO A 36 -8.10 -3.52 -21.25
CA PRO A 36 -8.96 -4.66 -21.62
C PRO A 36 -8.46 -6.01 -21.10
N ARG A 37 -7.14 -6.19 -20.96
CA ARG A 37 -6.54 -7.43 -20.44
C ARG A 37 -6.79 -7.59 -18.94
N VAL A 38 -6.73 -6.48 -18.19
CA VAL A 38 -7.02 -6.46 -16.75
C VAL A 38 -8.50 -6.73 -16.51
N LEU A 39 -9.39 -6.12 -17.30
CA LEU A 39 -10.83 -6.37 -17.24
C LEU A 39 -11.17 -7.84 -17.54
N ALA A 40 -10.60 -8.40 -18.61
CA ALA A 40 -10.80 -9.80 -18.96
C ALA A 40 -10.34 -10.76 -17.85
N ALA A 41 -9.19 -10.48 -17.22
CA ALA A 41 -8.69 -11.26 -16.09
C ALA A 41 -9.60 -11.14 -14.86
N ALA A 42 -10.14 -9.96 -14.58
CA ALA A 42 -11.08 -9.75 -13.48
C ALA A 42 -12.38 -10.54 -13.68
N HIS A 43 -12.96 -10.52 -14.89
CA HIS A 43 -14.15 -11.31 -15.21
C HIS A 43 -13.89 -12.82 -15.05
N ALA A 44 -12.80 -13.33 -15.62
CA ALA A 44 -12.43 -14.74 -15.48
C ALA A 44 -12.22 -15.12 -14.00
N ALA A 45 -11.70 -14.19 -13.18
CA ALA A 45 -11.50 -14.45 -11.77
C ALA A 45 -12.83 -14.56 -11.01
N LEU A 46 -13.80 -13.67 -11.30
CA LEU A 46 -15.14 -13.73 -10.72
C LEU A 46 -15.85 -15.05 -11.05
N ASP A 47 -15.75 -15.50 -12.30
CA ASP A 47 -16.38 -16.76 -12.74
C ASP A 47 -15.75 -17.98 -12.06
N ARG A 48 -14.43 -17.97 -11.84
CA ARG A 48 -13.70 -19.12 -11.27
C ARG A 48 -13.72 -19.16 -9.74
N TRP A 49 -13.54 -18.03 -9.07
CA TRP A 49 -13.31 -17.98 -7.62
C TRP A 49 -14.47 -17.35 -6.83
N GLY A 50 -15.44 -16.75 -7.52
CA GLY A 50 -16.55 -16.04 -6.91
C GLY A 50 -16.21 -14.60 -6.53
N TYR A 51 -17.19 -13.90 -5.95
CA TYR A 51 -17.11 -12.46 -5.69
C TYR A 51 -16.25 -12.09 -4.48
N GLY A 52 -16.24 -12.91 -3.43
CA GLY A 52 -15.53 -12.59 -2.19
C GLY A 52 -15.43 -13.77 -1.25
N MET A 53 -14.48 -13.66 -0.31
CA MET A 53 -14.11 -14.76 0.59
C MET A 53 -14.93 -14.81 1.88
N SER A 54 -15.52 -13.70 2.31
CA SER A 54 -16.25 -13.55 3.59
C SER A 54 -15.50 -14.13 4.80
N SER A 55 -14.16 -14.10 4.78
CA SER A 55 -13.30 -14.70 5.80
C SER A 55 -11.89 -14.11 5.74
N VAL A 56 -11.16 -14.20 6.87
CA VAL A 56 -9.74 -13.84 6.95
C VAL A 56 -8.86 -14.99 6.43
N ARG A 57 -7.61 -14.66 6.08
CA ARG A 57 -6.67 -15.57 5.43
C ARG A 57 -6.49 -16.92 6.14
N PHE A 58 -6.36 -16.94 7.46
CA PHE A 58 -6.04 -18.15 8.21
C PHE A 58 -7.23 -19.11 8.45
N ILE A 59 -8.48 -18.65 8.27
CA ILE A 59 -9.67 -19.48 8.51
C ILE A 59 -10.09 -20.18 7.22
N CYS A 60 -10.67 -19.41 6.30
CA CYS A 60 -11.08 -19.91 4.98
C CYS A 60 -11.01 -18.82 3.91
N GLY A 61 -10.20 -17.78 4.13
CA GLY A 61 -10.03 -16.65 3.22
C GLY A 61 -8.87 -16.78 2.22
N THR A 62 -8.21 -17.94 2.14
CA THR A 62 -7.08 -18.15 1.22
C THR A 62 -7.45 -19.11 0.10
N GLN A 63 -7.45 -18.62 -1.13
CA GLN A 63 -7.52 -19.42 -2.36
C GLN A 63 -6.14 -19.56 -3.02
N ASP A 64 -6.01 -20.49 -3.97
CA ASP A 64 -4.80 -20.69 -4.79
C ASP A 64 -4.31 -19.39 -5.45
N ILE A 65 -5.21 -18.54 -5.98
CA ILE A 65 -4.86 -17.26 -6.58
C ILE A 65 -4.17 -16.27 -5.62
N HIS A 66 -4.45 -16.36 -4.31
CA HIS A 66 -3.78 -15.50 -3.32
C HIS A 66 -2.31 -15.89 -3.18
N LYS A 67 -2.02 -17.20 -3.11
CA LYS A 67 -0.65 -17.70 -3.06
C LYS A 67 0.09 -17.46 -4.38
N GLU A 68 -0.58 -17.64 -5.52
CA GLU A 68 0.01 -17.31 -6.83
C GLU A 68 0.42 -15.83 -6.91
N LEU A 69 -0.43 -14.91 -6.42
CA LEU A 69 -0.12 -13.49 -6.41
C LEU A 69 1.07 -13.18 -5.50
N GLU A 70 1.12 -13.74 -4.30
CA GLU A 70 2.27 -13.60 -3.38
C GLU A 70 3.57 -14.10 -4.02
N ASP A 71 3.54 -15.27 -4.66
CA ASP A 71 4.70 -15.84 -5.34
C ASP A 71 5.17 -14.97 -6.53
N ARG A 72 4.22 -14.41 -7.28
CA ARG A 72 4.52 -13.52 -8.42
C ARG A 72 5.12 -12.20 -7.96
N LEU A 73 4.61 -11.62 -6.88
CA LEU A 73 5.16 -10.40 -6.28
C LEU A 73 6.55 -10.63 -5.71
N THR A 74 6.76 -11.76 -5.03
CA THR A 74 8.07 -12.19 -4.52
C THR A 74 9.10 -12.25 -5.65
N ARG A 75 8.76 -12.89 -6.78
CA ARG A 75 9.63 -12.93 -7.96
C ARG A 75 9.84 -11.56 -8.60
N PHE A 76 8.82 -10.71 -8.64
CA PHE A 76 8.91 -9.38 -9.24
C PHE A 76 9.82 -8.44 -8.43
N LEU A 77 9.74 -8.50 -7.10
CA LEU A 77 10.49 -7.65 -6.18
C LEU A 77 11.85 -8.23 -5.80
N GLY A 78 12.07 -9.53 -6.01
CA GLY A 78 13.30 -10.21 -5.61
C GLY A 78 13.43 -10.42 -4.10
N THR A 79 12.30 -10.62 -3.41
CA THR A 79 12.24 -10.88 -1.96
C THR A 79 12.18 -12.38 -1.66
N GLU A 80 12.23 -12.76 -0.38
CA GLU A 80 12.10 -14.16 0.04
C GLU A 80 10.63 -14.64 0.07
N ASP A 81 9.69 -13.78 0.45
CA ASP A 81 8.24 -14.04 0.45
C ASP A 81 7.46 -12.71 0.36
N THR A 82 6.12 -12.80 0.23
CA THR A 82 5.19 -11.67 0.21
C THR A 82 3.91 -11.99 0.98
N ILE A 83 3.40 -11.00 1.74
CA ILE A 83 2.11 -11.05 2.42
C ILE A 83 1.13 -10.03 1.83
N LEU A 84 -0.11 -10.45 1.54
CA LEU A 84 -1.18 -9.57 1.05
C LEU A 84 -1.95 -8.87 2.18
N TYR A 85 -2.24 -7.59 1.97
CA TYR A 85 -3.15 -6.76 2.77
C TYR A 85 -4.24 -6.15 1.88
N GLY A 86 -5.37 -5.76 2.47
CA GLY A 86 -6.46 -5.10 1.73
C GLY A 86 -6.08 -3.74 1.13
N SER A 87 -5.11 -3.06 1.75
CA SER A 87 -4.52 -1.83 1.24
C SER A 87 -3.08 -1.65 1.74
N CYS A 88 -2.31 -0.77 1.09
CA CYS A 88 -0.99 -0.37 1.59
C CYS A 88 -1.09 0.45 2.89
N PHE A 89 -2.26 1.04 3.19
CA PHE A 89 -2.49 1.70 4.47
C PHE A 89 -2.45 0.68 5.61
N ASP A 90 -3.16 -0.45 5.45
CA ASP A 90 -3.18 -1.55 6.43
C ASP A 90 -1.83 -2.26 6.52
N ALA A 91 -1.14 -2.45 5.38
CA ALA A 91 0.19 -3.05 5.37
C ALA A 91 1.18 -2.27 6.25
N ASN A 92 1.19 -0.94 6.15
CA ASN A 92 2.01 -0.10 7.02
C ASN A 92 1.51 -0.10 8.47
N GLY A 93 0.18 -0.07 8.67
CA GLY A 93 -0.44 -0.06 9.98
C GLY A 93 -0.06 -1.28 10.82
N GLY A 94 -0.13 -2.48 10.24
CA GLY A 94 0.17 -3.74 10.91
C GLY A 94 1.64 -4.15 10.92
N LEU A 95 2.55 -3.31 10.40
CA LEU A 95 3.97 -3.67 10.25
C LEU A 95 4.75 -3.45 11.54
N PHE A 96 4.75 -2.21 12.06
CA PHE A 96 5.71 -1.79 13.08
C PHE A 96 5.46 -2.41 14.46
N GLU A 97 4.22 -2.50 14.92
CA GLU A 97 3.91 -3.10 16.23
C GLU A 97 4.16 -4.61 16.27
N THR A 98 4.04 -5.27 15.12
CA THR A 98 4.23 -6.72 14.99
C THR A 98 5.71 -7.10 15.05
N LEU A 99 6.60 -6.21 14.58
CA LEU A 99 8.03 -6.48 14.46
C LEU A 99 8.88 -5.81 15.54
N LEU A 100 8.42 -4.70 16.11
CA LEU A 100 9.21 -3.85 17.02
C LEU A 100 8.52 -3.67 18.37
N GLY A 101 9.30 -3.74 19.45
CA GLY A 101 8.89 -3.56 20.84
C GLY A 101 9.47 -2.30 21.50
N GLU A 102 9.34 -2.22 22.83
CA GLU A 102 9.77 -1.06 23.65
C GLU A 102 11.29 -0.81 23.63
N GLU A 103 12.09 -1.83 23.32
CA GLU A 103 13.55 -1.75 23.25
C GLU A 103 14.07 -1.19 21.92
N ASP A 104 13.22 -1.18 20.88
CA ASP A 104 13.62 -0.82 19.53
C ASP A 104 13.40 0.68 19.26
N ALA A 105 13.80 1.14 18.07
CA ALA A 105 13.57 2.50 17.60
C ALA A 105 13.09 2.53 16.14
N VAL A 106 12.23 3.50 15.82
CA VAL A 106 11.87 3.87 14.45
C VAL A 106 12.33 5.29 14.16
N ILE A 107 13.14 5.44 13.12
CA ILE A 107 13.64 6.73 12.62
C ILE A 107 12.92 7.02 11.30
N SER A 108 12.10 8.08 11.27
CA SER A 108 11.18 8.35 10.17
C SER A 108 11.34 9.77 9.60
N ASP A 109 11.21 9.89 8.27
CA ASP A 109 11.20 11.19 7.58
C ASP A 109 9.96 12.00 7.99
N ALA A 110 10.12 13.32 8.15
CA ALA A 110 9.04 14.24 8.47
C ALA A 110 7.89 14.28 7.44
N LEU A 111 8.14 13.89 6.19
CA LEU A 111 7.16 13.82 5.10
C LEU A 111 6.71 12.39 4.76
N ASN A 112 7.03 11.40 5.61
CA ASN A 112 6.51 10.05 5.45
C ASN A 112 4.98 10.04 5.33
N HIS A 113 4.47 9.13 4.49
CA HIS A 113 3.04 8.99 4.27
C HIS A 113 2.29 8.69 5.58
N ALA A 114 1.05 9.18 5.68
CA ALA A 114 0.22 9.07 6.89
C ALA A 114 0.11 7.63 7.42
N SER A 115 0.03 6.62 6.54
CA SER A 115 -0.03 5.21 6.94
C SER A 115 1.21 4.74 7.71
N ILE A 116 2.41 5.26 7.39
CA ILE A 116 3.63 4.97 8.14
C ILE A 116 3.55 5.63 9.50
N ILE A 117 3.12 6.89 9.56
CA ILE A 117 2.95 7.62 10.81
C ILE A 117 1.99 6.87 11.74
N ASP A 118 0.84 6.44 11.24
CA ASP A 118 -0.15 5.72 12.03
C ASP A 118 0.34 4.33 12.45
N GLY A 119 1.03 3.58 11.58
CA GLY A 119 1.67 2.31 11.97
C GLY A 119 2.72 2.48 13.08
N VAL A 120 3.57 3.50 12.98
CA VAL A 120 4.57 3.82 14.01
C VAL A 120 3.92 4.26 15.32
N ARG A 121 2.74 4.89 15.28
CA ARG A 121 1.99 5.27 16.50
C ARG A 121 1.39 4.07 17.24
N LEU A 122 1.14 2.96 16.55
CA LEU A 122 0.68 1.71 17.17
C LEU A 122 1.82 0.94 17.84
N SER A 123 3.04 1.04 17.30
CA SER A 123 4.24 0.43 17.90
C SER A 123 4.67 1.11 19.20
N LYS A 124 5.27 0.33 20.09
CA LYS A 124 5.88 0.80 21.34
C LYS A 124 7.33 1.26 21.19
N ALA A 125 7.92 1.10 20.01
CA ALA A 125 9.29 1.52 19.72
C ALA A 125 9.49 3.01 20.00
N LYS A 126 10.72 3.39 20.39
CA LYS A 126 11.09 4.81 20.51
C LYS A 126 11.01 5.47 19.13
N ARG A 127 10.51 6.70 19.07
CA ARG A 127 10.22 7.38 17.80
C ARG A 127 11.14 8.57 17.62
N PHE A 128 11.84 8.60 16.50
CA PHE A 128 12.73 9.68 16.11
C PHE A 128 12.31 10.21 14.74
N ARG A 129 12.26 11.53 14.58
CA ARG A 129 11.84 12.15 13.33
C ARG A 129 12.95 13.06 12.83
N TYR A 130 13.32 12.90 11.56
CA TYR A 130 14.32 13.76 10.91
C TYR A 130 13.67 14.65 9.83
N ALA A 131 14.30 15.78 9.52
CA ALA A 131 13.84 16.70 8.48
C ALA A 131 13.87 16.06 7.09
N ASN A 132 12.89 16.38 6.25
CA ASN A 132 12.71 15.69 4.97
C ASN A 132 13.96 15.73 4.09
N ASN A 133 14.45 14.54 3.71
CA ASN A 133 15.62 14.34 2.86
C ASN A 133 16.93 14.96 3.43
N ASP A 134 17.04 15.10 4.76
CA ASP A 134 18.24 15.61 5.44
C ASP A 134 19.08 14.47 6.04
N MET A 135 20.13 14.05 5.33
CA MET A 135 21.03 12.98 5.76
C MET A 135 21.84 13.31 7.03
N ALA A 136 22.12 14.60 7.28
CA ALA A 136 22.82 14.99 8.50
C ALA A 136 21.90 14.86 9.71
N ASP A 137 20.59 15.11 9.55
CA ASP A 137 19.61 14.87 10.60
C ASP A 137 19.33 13.38 10.80
N VAL A 138 19.27 12.59 9.72
CA VAL A 138 19.23 11.12 9.82
C VAL A 138 20.37 10.60 10.70
N GLU A 139 21.61 11.05 10.44
CA GLU A 139 22.78 10.64 11.23
C GLU A 139 22.67 11.05 12.71
N ARG A 140 22.14 12.23 13.01
CA ARG A 140 21.89 12.67 14.39
C ARG A 140 20.86 11.77 15.09
N GLN A 141 19.72 11.54 14.45
CA GLN A 141 18.67 10.67 15.01
C GLN A 141 19.16 9.23 15.22
N LEU A 142 20.02 8.71 14.33
CA LEU A 142 20.68 7.41 14.50
C LEU A 142 21.57 7.37 15.74
N LYS A 143 22.39 8.40 15.97
CA LYS A 143 23.24 8.50 17.18
C LYS A 143 22.40 8.59 18.45
N ASP A 144 21.32 9.37 18.43
CA ASP A 144 20.41 9.51 19.57
C ASP A 144 19.65 8.21 19.87
N ALA A 145 19.35 7.42 18.83
CA ALA A 145 18.72 6.11 18.94
C ALA A 145 19.69 4.98 19.35
N ALA A 146 21.00 5.23 19.49
CA ALA A 146 22.01 4.20 19.70
C ALA A 146 21.85 3.36 21.00
N SER A 147 20.99 3.81 21.93
CA SER A 147 20.61 3.05 23.13
C SER A 147 19.44 2.08 22.92
N SER A 148 18.80 2.11 21.76
CA SER A 148 17.81 1.12 21.32
C SER A 148 18.50 -0.03 20.60
N ARG A 149 17.85 -1.19 20.60
CA ARG A 149 18.33 -2.42 19.97
C ARG A 149 18.38 -2.35 18.45
#